data_AF-A0A930DDD3-F1
#
_entry.id   AF-A0A930DDD3-F1
#
_cell.length_a   1.000
_cell.length_b   1.000
_cell.length_c   1.000
_cell.angle_alpha   90.00
_cell.angle_beta   90.00
_cell.angle_gamma   90.00
#
_symmetry.space_group_name_H-M   'P 1'
#
loop_
_entity.id
_entity.type
_entity.pdbx_description
1 polymer ?
#
loop_
_entity_poly.entity_id
_entity_poly.type
_entity_poly.pdbx_seq_one_letter_code
_entity_poly.pdbx_strand_id
1 'polypeptide(L)'
;FLTVFSIMLTGNMLIGILACGFFSFYFPLISLVLKGYQSTFFDTYYTSGFIIENVLPNMSSFMLMFNIFELKWLTRIIIVILASIAFLFINLFLYKKRASEAAGKSVSFNVIKLPIKSMMVIFMSILMYLLGYEVMNDSIGWGLFGLIVSGAITHCVMEIIYNQDFKKIFAKKIELIVLIIISIFIAAAFQFDIFGYDSYIPSASQIKSTAVISNLLESNSEQYYNKVEISDGYYNDSFVDVDYASDSKIEADQINKMDIQNKDAVLELARQGIEAAKYDLEMYGNFDKVLISYKLKNGRTVGRVYYVDLDQSTSGLSSVYADENYKKSSYPILSENPDNIVSVDFNGIMDNDTHIVFHDDELKKKFVETYKKELMNLDYETKLKSYPFASIRFNDDFMEGALRKYAGFNYTSDSTSATNSKWENIYASSLESVGFYPIYPEFKETLALLKEMDVEVIYKFPAEYVESIDVSYNDWENIELDNNIEEVESYSSETTPKTFTDKKDIEDILDKLVICDSPYKENLNEDRNYAAIINAGNSESSAYRGYNSYWFKKGDIPDIIKK
;
A
#
# COMPACT_ATOMS: atom_id res chain seq x y z
N PHE A 1 -10.76 -2.06 -37.01
CA PHE A 1 -10.63 -0.83 -37.83
C PHE A 1 -9.27 -0.13 -37.74
N LEU A 2 -8.49 -0.29 -36.66
CA LEU A 2 -7.15 0.30 -36.54
C LEU A 2 -6.18 -0.16 -37.64
N THR A 3 -6.20 -1.45 -38.01
CA THR A 3 -5.38 -1.99 -39.10
C THR A 3 -5.73 -1.32 -40.43
N VAL A 4 -7.03 -1.15 -40.73
CA VAL A 4 -7.49 -0.45 -41.94
C VAL A 4 -7.00 1.00 -41.93
N PHE A 5 -7.09 1.68 -40.78
CA PHE A 5 -6.60 3.05 -40.60
C PHE A 5 -5.11 3.16 -40.90
N SER A 6 -4.31 2.23 -40.36
CA SER A 6 -2.87 2.17 -40.60
C SER A 6 -2.57 2.01 -42.09
N ILE A 7 -3.26 1.10 -42.77
CA ILE A 7 -3.13 0.88 -44.22
C ILE A 7 -3.62 2.08 -45.04
N MET A 8 -4.65 2.80 -44.58
CA MET A 8 -5.12 4.03 -45.24
C MET A 8 -4.11 5.17 -45.16
N LEU A 9 -3.32 5.22 -44.08
CA LEU A 9 -2.28 6.24 -43.88
C LEU A 9 -0.96 5.92 -44.60
N THR A 10 -0.75 4.69 -45.05
CA THR A 10 0.53 4.23 -45.63
C THR A 10 0.36 3.69 -47.04
N GLY A 11 1.25 4.02 -47.97
CA GLY A 11 1.23 3.49 -49.34
C GLY A 11 1.92 2.13 -49.52
N ASN A 12 2.54 1.60 -48.47
CA ASN A 12 3.31 0.35 -48.49
C ASN A 12 2.87 -0.56 -47.32
N MET A 13 2.66 -1.85 -47.60
CA MET A 13 2.19 -2.84 -46.63
C MET A 13 3.11 -2.98 -45.41
N LEU A 14 4.43 -3.01 -45.61
CA LEU A 14 5.39 -3.12 -44.50
C LEU A 14 5.28 -1.94 -43.54
N ILE A 15 5.18 -0.72 -44.10
CA ILE A 15 5.03 0.51 -43.31
C ILE A 15 3.65 0.56 -42.64
N GLY A 16 2.62 -0.01 -43.29
CA GLY A 16 1.30 -0.21 -42.70
C GLY A 16 1.32 -1.12 -41.47
N ILE A 17 2.11 -2.20 -41.48
CA ILE A 17 2.32 -3.08 -40.32
C ILE A 17 3.02 -2.31 -39.18
N LEU A 18 4.10 -1.59 -39.49
CA LEU A 18 4.82 -0.77 -38.51
C LEU A 18 3.93 0.33 -37.91
N ALA A 19 3.13 0.99 -38.74
CA ALA A 19 2.15 1.99 -38.29
C ALA A 19 1.08 1.36 -37.39
N CYS A 20 0.60 0.16 -37.72
CA CYS A 20 -0.35 -0.58 -36.89
C CYS A 20 0.25 -0.91 -35.52
N GLY A 21 1.51 -1.36 -35.48
CA GLY A 21 2.25 -1.56 -34.23
C GLY A 21 2.36 -0.26 -33.42
N PHE A 22 2.81 0.84 -34.05
CA PHE A 22 2.92 2.14 -33.41
C PHE A 22 1.59 2.60 -32.79
N PHE A 23 0.49 2.61 -33.55
CA PHE A 23 -0.80 3.06 -33.01
C PHE A 23 -1.38 2.11 -31.96
N SER A 24 -0.96 0.85 -31.95
CA SER A 24 -1.39 -0.12 -30.93
C SER A 24 -0.63 0.05 -29.62
N PHE A 25 0.64 0.45 -29.64
CA PHE A 25 1.49 0.41 -28.44
C PHE A 25 2.01 1.76 -27.96
N TYR A 26 1.93 2.82 -28.78
CA TYR A 26 2.48 4.13 -28.39
C TYR A 26 1.91 4.66 -27.08
N PHE A 27 0.57 4.72 -26.94
CA PHE A 27 -0.07 5.29 -25.74
C PHE A 27 0.15 4.48 -24.46
N PRO A 28 0.07 3.14 -24.46
CA PRO A 28 0.49 2.35 -23.31
C PRO A 28 1.98 2.53 -22.96
N LEU A 29 2.87 2.58 -23.95
CA LEU A 29 4.31 2.70 -23.69
C LEU A 29 4.68 4.09 -23.17
N ILE A 30 4.15 5.16 -23.76
CA ILE A 30 4.37 6.52 -23.24
C ILE A 30 3.76 6.67 -21.85
N SER A 31 2.63 6.01 -21.55
CA SER A 31 2.10 5.95 -20.19
C SER A 31 3.13 5.37 -19.24
N LEU A 32 3.71 4.19 -19.56
CA LEU A 32 4.70 3.54 -18.72
C LEU A 32 5.93 4.43 -18.50
N VAL A 33 6.41 5.09 -19.55
CA VAL A 33 7.52 6.03 -19.44
C VAL A 33 7.16 7.19 -18.52
N LEU A 34 6.00 7.81 -18.68
CA LEU A 34 5.56 8.90 -17.81
C LEU A 34 5.40 8.45 -16.35
N LYS A 35 4.89 7.23 -16.11
CA LYS A 35 4.85 6.67 -14.74
C LYS A 35 6.26 6.56 -14.16
N GLY A 36 7.20 6.02 -14.94
CA GLY A 36 8.61 5.91 -14.54
C GLY A 36 9.22 7.27 -14.19
N TYR A 37 9.03 8.29 -15.03
CA TYR A 37 9.47 9.65 -14.69
C TYR A 37 8.87 10.16 -13.37
N GLN A 38 7.58 9.91 -13.12
CA GLN A 38 6.94 10.37 -11.89
C GLN A 38 7.44 9.61 -10.66
N SER A 39 7.62 8.29 -10.75
CA SER A 39 8.14 7.49 -9.63
C SER A 39 9.61 7.73 -9.34
N THR A 40 10.41 8.03 -10.36
CA THR A 40 11.87 8.21 -10.23
C THR A 40 12.25 9.61 -9.78
N PHE A 41 11.46 10.64 -10.12
CA PHE A 41 11.84 12.04 -9.86
C PHE A 41 10.95 12.80 -8.88
N PHE A 42 9.79 12.28 -8.48
CA PHE A 42 8.95 12.94 -7.48
C PHE A 42 9.02 12.23 -6.14
N ASP A 43 9.57 12.91 -5.13
CA ASP A 43 9.77 12.37 -3.78
C ASP A 43 8.44 11.99 -3.10
N THR A 44 7.36 12.69 -3.46
CA THR A 44 6.03 12.52 -2.84
C THR A 44 5.05 11.73 -3.70
N TYR A 45 5.57 10.99 -4.69
CA TYR A 45 4.78 10.27 -5.69
C TYR A 45 3.80 9.27 -5.07
N TYR A 46 2.53 9.35 -5.47
CA TYR A 46 1.50 8.36 -5.12
C TYR A 46 0.92 7.69 -6.37
N THR A 47 0.39 8.50 -7.29
CA THR A 47 -0.31 8.04 -8.50
C THR A 47 0.01 8.97 -9.66
N SER A 48 0.04 8.40 -10.86
CA SER A 48 0.15 9.14 -12.12
C SER A 48 -1.18 9.80 -12.55
N GLY A 49 -2.27 9.47 -11.85
CA GLY A 49 -3.61 10.02 -12.09
C GLY A 49 -4.35 9.39 -13.27
N PHE A 50 -5.64 9.72 -13.39
CA PHE A 50 -6.59 9.04 -14.28
C PHE A 50 -6.15 8.99 -15.75
N ILE A 51 -5.55 10.06 -16.29
CA ILE A 51 -5.18 10.09 -17.71
C ILE A 51 -4.07 9.09 -18.01
N ILE A 52 -2.99 9.11 -17.21
CA ILE A 52 -1.83 8.24 -17.43
C ILE A 52 -2.21 6.81 -17.08
N GLU A 53 -2.93 6.56 -15.99
CA GLU A 53 -3.18 5.19 -15.54
C GLU A 53 -4.34 4.51 -16.26
N ASN A 54 -5.37 5.26 -16.68
CA ASN A 54 -6.60 4.68 -17.23
C ASN A 54 -6.85 5.09 -18.69
N VAL A 55 -6.58 6.32 -19.09
CA VAL A 55 -6.92 6.77 -20.46
C VAL A 55 -5.89 6.28 -21.47
N LEU A 56 -4.62 6.62 -21.30
CA LEU A 56 -3.55 6.31 -22.26
C LEU A 56 -3.42 4.80 -22.54
N PRO A 57 -3.39 3.91 -21.54
CA PRO A 57 -3.21 2.48 -21.80
C PRO A 57 -4.41 1.88 -22.54
N ASN A 58 -5.61 2.38 -22.28
CA ASN A 58 -6.85 1.95 -22.94
C ASN A 58 -7.08 2.61 -24.32
N MET A 59 -6.18 3.46 -24.81
CA MET A 59 -6.20 3.89 -26.22
C MET A 59 -5.74 2.78 -27.19
N SER A 60 -5.17 1.69 -26.64
CA SER A 60 -4.72 0.52 -27.40
C SER A 60 -5.85 -0.49 -27.61
N SER A 61 -6.09 -0.86 -28.87
CA SER A 61 -6.99 -1.98 -29.16
C SER A 61 -6.47 -3.32 -28.62
N PHE A 62 -5.14 -3.47 -28.49
CA PHE A 62 -4.54 -4.68 -27.94
C PHE A 62 -4.80 -4.79 -26.44
N MET A 63 -4.56 -3.71 -25.69
CA MET A 63 -4.81 -3.68 -24.24
C MET A 63 -6.30 -3.89 -23.91
N LEU A 64 -7.20 -3.30 -24.70
CA LEU A 64 -8.64 -3.49 -24.56
C LEU A 64 -9.08 -4.93 -24.86
N MET A 65 -8.46 -5.59 -25.84
CA MET A 65 -8.81 -6.97 -26.23
C MET A 65 -8.49 -7.97 -25.12
N PHE A 66 -7.33 -7.83 -24.48
CA PHE A 66 -6.88 -8.70 -23.39
C PHE A 66 -7.29 -8.23 -21.99
N ASN A 67 -7.95 -7.07 -21.90
CA ASN A 67 -8.36 -6.47 -20.63
C ASN A 67 -7.22 -6.26 -19.63
N ILE A 68 -6.03 -5.91 -20.11
CA ILE A 68 -4.82 -5.81 -19.29
C ILE A 68 -4.97 -4.85 -18.10
N PHE A 69 -5.81 -3.81 -18.23
CA PHE A 69 -6.07 -2.80 -17.19
C PHE A 69 -7.45 -2.96 -16.52
N GLU A 70 -8.04 -4.15 -16.60
CA GLU A 70 -9.21 -4.57 -15.82
C GLU A 70 -10.42 -3.61 -15.84
N LEU A 71 -10.71 -3.01 -17.00
CA LEU A 71 -11.89 -2.16 -17.12
C LEU A 71 -13.17 -2.97 -16.88
N LYS A 72 -14.13 -2.34 -16.18
CA LYS A 72 -15.49 -2.86 -16.07
C LYS A 72 -16.05 -3.20 -17.45
N TRP A 73 -16.67 -4.37 -17.56
CA TRP A 73 -17.08 -4.94 -18.85
C TRP A 73 -17.96 -3.99 -19.69
N LEU A 74 -18.93 -3.31 -19.06
CA LEU A 74 -19.79 -2.32 -19.73
C LEU A 74 -19.00 -1.13 -20.28
N THR A 75 -18.11 -0.55 -19.47
CA THR A 75 -17.26 0.57 -19.87
C THR A 75 -16.40 0.20 -21.07
N ARG A 76 -15.79 -1.00 -21.04
CA ARG A 76 -14.97 -1.52 -22.13
C ARG A 76 -15.77 -1.67 -23.42
N ILE A 77 -16.97 -2.26 -23.36
CA ILE A 77 -17.85 -2.43 -24.53
C ILE A 77 -18.20 -1.07 -25.14
N ILE A 78 -18.58 -0.09 -24.32
CA ILE A 78 -18.92 1.25 -24.77
C ILE A 78 -17.73 1.90 -25.49
N ILE A 79 -16.53 1.84 -24.90
CA ILE A 79 -15.30 2.38 -25.50
C ILE A 79 -15.03 1.72 -26.86
N VAL A 80 -15.10 0.39 -26.94
CA VAL A 80 -14.83 -0.36 -28.18
C VAL A 80 -15.84 -0.02 -29.28
N ILE A 81 -17.12 0.10 -28.96
CA ILE A 81 -18.18 0.47 -29.93
C ILE A 81 -17.95 1.89 -30.44
N LEU A 82 -17.76 2.86 -29.54
CA LEU A 82 -17.54 4.25 -29.91
C LEU A 82 -16.27 4.42 -30.74
N ALA A 83 -15.16 3.78 -30.35
CA ALA A 83 -13.92 3.78 -31.10
C ALA A 83 -14.10 3.16 -32.50
N SER A 84 -14.83 2.04 -32.60
CA SER A 84 -15.09 1.37 -33.88
C SER A 84 -15.89 2.26 -34.84
N ILE A 85 -16.94 2.95 -34.34
CA ILE A 85 -17.72 3.90 -35.12
C ILE A 85 -16.84 5.08 -35.57
N ALA A 86 -16.05 5.66 -34.66
CA ALA A 86 -15.14 6.75 -34.99
C ALA A 86 -14.13 6.34 -36.08
N PHE A 87 -13.47 5.19 -35.90
CA PHE A 87 -12.54 4.70 -36.91
C PHE A 87 -13.22 4.34 -38.23
N LEU A 88 -14.46 3.87 -38.25
CA LEU A 88 -15.20 3.65 -39.48
C LEU A 88 -15.32 4.94 -40.30
N PHE A 89 -15.80 6.02 -39.68
CA PHE A 89 -15.94 7.31 -40.36
C PHE A 89 -14.60 7.91 -40.78
N ILE A 90 -13.57 7.82 -39.93
CA ILE A 90 -12.22 8.28 -40.26
C ILE A 90 -11.68 7.50 -41.46
N ASN A 91 -11.81 6.17 -41.46
CA ASN A 91 -11.38 5.34 -42.58
C ASN A 91 -12.12 5.68 -43.87
N LEU A 92 -13.44 5.88 -43.82
CA LEU A 92 -14.23 6.29 -44.99
C LEU A 92 -13.79 7.65 -45.52
N PHE A 93 -13.49 8.61 -44.63
CA PHE A 93 -12.97 9.91 -45.01
C PHE A 93 -11.59 9.81 -45.67
N LEU A 94 -10.67 9.08 -45.05
CA LEU A 94 -9.32 8.86 -45.59
C LEU A 94 -9.37 8.13 -46.93
N TYR A 95 -10.23 7.11 -47.06
CA TYR A 95 -10.44 6.39 -48.31
C TYR A 95 -10.88 7.32 -49.43
N LYS A 96 -11.86 8.21 -49.17
CA LYS A 96 -12.33 9.19 -50.17
C LYS A 96 -11.27 10.25 -50.54
N LYS A 97 -10.37 10.59 -49.61
CA LYS A 97 -9.31 11.59 -49.82
C LYS A 97 -8.02 11.01 -50.40
N ARG A 98 -7.81 9.70 -50.30
CA ARG A 98 -6.56 9.04 -50.69
C ARG A 98 -6.44 9.01 -52.21
N ALA A 99 -5.46 9.73 -52.74
CA ALA A 99 -5.14 9.69 -54.15
C ALA A 99 -4.49 8.34 -54.53
N SER A 100 -4.81 7.80 -55.71
CA SER A 100 -4.25 6.53 -56.19
C SER A 100 -2.71 6.57 -56.34
N GLU A 101 -2.14 7.74 -56.61
CA GLU A 101 -0.68 8.00 -56.66
C GLU A 101 0.03 7.93 -55.30
N ALA A 102 -0.71 7.77 -54.21
CA ALA A 102 -0.13 7.56 -52.89
C ALA A 102 0.32 6.12 -52.66
N ALA A 103 0.02 5.20 -53.58
CA ALA A 103 0.53 3.83 -53.57
C ALA A 103 2.08 3.82 -53.71
N GLY A 104 2.74 2.95 -52.96
CA GLY A 104 4.21 2.85 -52.93
C GLY A 104 4.91 3.87 -52.02
N LYS A 105 4.30 5.05 -51.78
CA LYS A 105 4.83 6.05 -50.82
C LYS A 105 4.78 5.52 -49.40
N SER A 106 5.72 5.94 -48.56
CA SER A 106 5.77 5.55 -47.14
C SER A 106 4.53 5.99 -46.36
N VAL A 107 4.19 7.26 -46.43
CA VAL A 107 3.02 7.86 -45.79
C VAL A 107 2.19 8.60 -46.83
N SER A 108 0.89 8.28 -46.89
CA SER A 108 -0.03 8.77 -47.92
C SER A 108 -0.45 10.23 -47.74
N PHE A 109 -0.34 10.78 -46.52
CA PHE A 109 -0.70 12.18 -46.22
C PHE A 109 0.50 12.91 -45.59
N ASN A 110 0.97 13.99 -46.21
CA ASN A 110 2.15 14.71 -45.70
C ASN A 110 1.94 15.36 -44.32
N VAL A 111 0.69 15.75 -44.00
CA VAL A 111 0.34 16.42 -42.74
C VAL A 111 0.64 15.56 -41.51
N ILE A 112 0.53 14.23 -41.61
CA ILE A 112 0.77 13.33 -40.46
C ILE A 112 2.24 12.93 -40.28
N LYS A 113 3.13 13.24 -41.23
CA LYS A 113 4.55 12.89 -41.14
C LYS A 113 5.20 13.57 -39.93
N LEU A 114 5.01 14.87 -39.76
CA LEU A 114 5.61 15.61 -38.65
C LEU A 114 5.08 15.13 -37.27
N PRO A 115 3.76 14.99 -37.05
CA PRO A 115 3.23 14.46 -35.78
C PRO A 115 3.78 13.09 -35.39
N ILE A 116 3.73 12.09 -36.29
CA ILE A 116 4.18 10.72 -35.98
C ILE A 116 5.68 10.70 -35.67
N LYS A 117 6.49 11.42 -36.46
CA LYS A 117 7.92 11.55 -36.22
C LYS A 117 8.22 12.24 -34.89
N SER A 118 7.53 13.34 -34.59
CA SER A 118 7.71 14.05 -33.32
C SER A 118 7.39 13.15 -32.13
N MET A 119 6.27 12.41 -32.19
CA MET A 119 5.87 11.44 -31.17
C MET A 119 6.94 10.36 -30.96
N MET A 120 7.48 9.77 -32.04
CA MET A 120 8.50 8.72 -31.96
C MET A 120 9.84 9.24 -31.43
N VAL A 121 10.33 10.37 -31.96
CA VAL A 121 11.60 10.96 -31.53
C VAL A 121 11.52 11.36 -30.07
N ILE A 122 10.47 12.06 -29.64
CA ILE A 122 10.30 12.46 -28.25
C ILE A 122 10.22 11.23 -27.34
N PHE A 123 9.36 10.24 -27.68
CA PHE A 123 9.22 9.01 -26.91
C PHE A 123 10.55 8.28 -26.72
N MET A 124 11.30 8.03 -27.81
CA MET A 124 12.59 7.34 -27.72
C MET A 124 13.64 8.15 -26.95
N SER A 125 13.61 9.49 -27.09
CA SER A 125 14.52 10.39 -26.37
C SER A 125 14.28 10.31 -24.87
N ILE A 126 13.03 10.51 -24.43
CA ILE A 126 12.72 10.51 -22.99
C ILE A 126 12.79 9.09 -22.38
N LEU A 127 12.47 8.03 -23.14
CA LEU A 127 12.66 6.65 -22.69
C LEU A 127 14.13 6.36 -22.42
N MET A 128 15.01 6.70 -23.36
CA MET A 128 16.45 6.43 -23.20
C MET A 128 17.12 7.37 -22.20
N TYR A 129 16.54 8.52 -21.92
CA TYR A 129 16.94 9.33 -20.78
C TYR A 129 16.70 8.59 -19.47
N LEU A 130 15.47 8.11 -19.24
CA LEU A 130 15.09 7.42 -18.01
C LEU A 130 15.95 6.16 -17.82
N LEU A 131 16.05 5.32 -18.85
CA LEU A 131 16.89 4.12 -18.81
C LEU A 131 18.37 4.44 -18.59
N GLY A 132 18.90 5.46 -19.28
CA GLY A 132 20.30 5.86 -19.13
C GLY A 132 20.60 6.46 -17.76
N TYR A 133 19.63 7.12 -17.15
CA TYR A 133 19.72 7.66 -15.79
C TYR A 133 19.75 6.51 -14.77
N GLU A 134 18.73 5.65 -14.77
CA GLU A 134 18.55 4.57 -13.78
C GLU A 134 19.65 3.50 -13.88
N VAL A 135 19.94 2.99 -15.08
CA VAL A 135 20.93 1.91 -15.27
C VAL A 135 22.36 2.36 -14.95
N MET A 136 22.63 3.67 -15.00
CA MET A 136 23.95 4.23 -14.74
C MET A 136 24.00 4.98 -13.41
N ASN A 137 23.28 4.47 -12.40
CA ASN A 137 23.32 4.94 -11.02
C ASN A 137 23.01 6.45 -10.91
N ASP A 138 21.80 6.81 -11.32
CA ASP A 138 21.23 8.17 -11.25
C ASP A 138 22.05 9.24 -12.01
N SER A 139 22.71 8.85 -13.09
CA SER A 139 23.57 9.74 -13.86
C SER A 139 22.82 10.58 -14.90
N ILE A 140 22.69 11.88 -14.62
CA ILE A 140 22.17 12.88 -15.58
C ILE A 140 22.94 12.87 -16.91
N GLY A 141 24.27 12.69 -16.84
CA GLY A 141 25.13 12.68 -18.02
C GLY A 141 24.80 11.53 -18.96
N TRP A 142 24.62 10.32 -18.42
CA TRP A 142 24.21 9.15 -19.19
C TRP A 142 22.76 9.24 -19.68
N GLY A 143 21.85 9.80 -18.88
CA GLY A 143 20.50 10.13 -19.32
C GLY A 143 20.49 11.07 -20.54
N LEU A 144 21.22 12.19 -20.48
CA LEU A 144 21.33 13.14 -21.60
C LEU A 144 21.98 12.52 -22.83
N PHE A 145 23.03 11.70 -22.64
CA PHE A 145 23.65 10.96 -23.73
C PHE A 145 22.64 10.03 -24.42
N GLY A 146 21.92 9.22 -23.63
CA GLY A 146 20.88 8.32 -24.11
C GLY A 146 19.80 9.06 -24.89
N LEU A 147 19.30 10.16 -24.34
CA LEU A 147 18.31 11.05 -24.96
C LEU A 147 18.76 11.56 -26.33
N ILE A 148 19.95 12.16 -26.40
CA ILE A 148 20.45 12.80 -27.61
C ILE A 148 20.71 11.76 -28.70
N VAL A 149 21.38 10.66 -28.35
CA VAL A 149 21.75 9.60 -29.30
C VAL A 149 20.50 8.89 -29.83
N SER A 150 19.56 8.50 -28.95
CA SER A 150 18.35 7.81 -29.38
C SER A 150 17.43 8.70 -30.21
N GLY A 151 17.30 9.98 -29.86
CA GLY A 151 16.55 10.96 -30.63
C GLY A 151 17.14 11.19 -32.01
N ALA A 152 18.46 11.32 -32.11
CA ALA A 152 19.16 11.45 -33.39
C ALA A 152 19.01 10.21 -34.27
N ILE A 153 19.18 9.00 -33.71
CA ILE A 153 18.98 7.74 -34.43
C ILE A 153 17.53 7.62 -34.92
N THR A 154 16.56 7.91 -34.05
CA THR A 154 15.14 7.81 -34.40
C THR A 154 14.76 8.80 -35.48
N HIS A 155 15.22 10.06 -35.42
CA HIS A 155 15.03 11.05 -36.49
C HIS A 155 15.62 10.57 -37.82
N CYS A 156 16.84 10.05 -37.79
CA CYS A 156 17.52 9.51 -38.97
C CYS A 156 16.72 8.37 -39.62
N VAL A 157 16.28 7.40 -38.81
CA VAL A 157 15.43 6.27 -39.26
C VAL A 157 14.12 6.79 -39.87
N MET A 158 13.49 7.78 -39.24
CA MET A 158 12.24 8.36 -39.74
C MET A 158 12.41 9.09 -41.07
N GLU A 159 13.52 9.82 -41.29
CA GLU A 159 13.81 10.43 -42.59
C GLU A 159 14.07 9.39 -43.68
N ILE A 160 14.73 8.27 -43.36
CA ILE A 160 14.90 7.15 -44.30
C ILE A 160 13.53 6.57 -44.66
N ILE A 161 12.67 6.27 -43.68
CA ILE A 161 11.33 5.70 -43.93
C ILE A 161 10.49 6.67 -44.76
N TYR A 162 10.46 7.95 -44.41
CA TYR A 162 9.62 8.94 -45.08
C TYR A 162 10.04 9.28 -46.50
N ASN A 163 11.33 9.20 -46.79
CA ASN A 163 11.86 9.47 -48.12
C ASN A 163 12.17 8.20 -48.92
N GLN A 164 12.12 7.02 -48.28
CA GLN A 164 12.53 5.72 -48.83
C GLN A 164 13.95 5.77 -49.46
N ASP A 165 14.85 6.57 -48.87
CA ASP A 165 16.18 6.86 -49.41
C ASP A 165 17.19 7.10 -48.28
N PHE A 166 18.22 6.26 -48.23
CA PHE A 166 19.31 6.36 -47.26
C PHE A 166 20.09 7.68 -47.38
N LYS A 167 20.13 8.31 -48.56
CA LYS A 167 20.83 9.59 -48.75
C LYS A 167 20.18 10.74 -47.97
N LYS A 168 18.92 10.57 -47.56
CA LYS A 168 18.18 11.59 -46.79
C LYS A 168 18.26 11.41 -45.28
N ILE A 169 19.09 10.50 -44.78
CA ILE A 169 19.25 10.22 -43.34
C ILE A 169 19.50 11.49 -42.49
N PHE A 170 20.24 12.48 -43.01
CA PHE A 170 20.53 13.74 -42.32
C PHE A 170 19.66 14.93 -42.76
N ALA A 171 18.52 14.68 -43.40
CA ALA A 171 17.59 15.73 -43.79
C ALA A 171 16.96 16.40 -42.56
N LYS A 172 16.53 17.66 -42.72
CA LYS A 172 15.77 18.44 -41.71
C LYS A 172 16.44 18.52 -40.32
N LYS A 173 17.73 18.83 -40.27
CA LYS A 173 18.52 18.95 -39.03
C LYS A 173 17.93 19.93 -38.00
N ILE A 174 17.29 21.01 -38.45
CA ILE A 174 16.63 21.96 -37.55
C ILE A 174 15.45 21.30 -36.82
N GLU A 175 14.69 20.44 -37.50
CA GLU A 175 13.60 19.69 -36.88
C GLU A 175 14.14 18.74 -35.80
N LEU A 176 15.27 18.06 -36.05
CA LEU A 176 15.96 17.25 -35.04
C LEU A 176 16.32 18.09 -33.81
N ILE A 177 17.01 19.22 -33.99
CA ILE A 177 17.43 20.08 -32.88
C ILE A 177 16.22 20.51 -32.05
N VAL A 178 15.14 20.94 -32.69
CA VAL A 178 13.91 21.34 -31.99
C VAL A 178 13.31 20.19 -31.18
N LEU A 179 13.23 18.97 -31.75
CA LEU A 179 12.69 17.80 -31.04
C LEU A 179 13.57 17.35 -29.86
N ILE A 180 14.89 17.46 -29.98
CA ILE A 180 15.80 17.21 -28.86
C ILE A 180 15.61 18.23 -27.75
N ILE A 181 15.50 19.53 -28.07
CA ILE A 181 15.25 20.58 -27.06
C ILE A 181 13.92 20.33 -26.34
N ILE A 182 12.85 19.98 -27.06
CA ILE A 182 11.57 19.64 -26.44
C ILE A 182 11.71 18.44 -25.49
N SER A 183 12.45 17.40 -25.91
CA SER A 183 12.65 16.20 -25.10
C SER A 183 13.45 16.49 -23.83
N ILE A 184 14.49 17.34 -23.93
CA ILE A 184 15.26 17.82 -22.76
C ILE A 184 14.35 18.60 -21.81
N PHE A 185 13.50 19.48 -22.33
CA PHE A 185 12.56 20.24 -21.50
C PHE A 185 11.58 19.33 -20.77
N ILE A 186 11.06 18.28 -21.43
CA ILE A 186 10.18 17.30 -20.78
C ILE A 186 10.92 16.59 -19.66
N ALA A 187 12.12 16.05 -19.91
CA ALA A 187 12.90 15.36 -18.89
C ALA A 187 13.23 16.28 -17.70
N ALA A 188 13.68 17.51 -17.98
CA ALA A 188 13.97 18.52 -16.97
C ALA A 188 12.74 18.93 -16.16
N ALA A 189 11.54 18.95 -16.76
CA ALA A 189 10.30 19.30 -16.06
C ALA A 189 9.95 18.33 -14.95
N PHE A 190 10.23 17.03 -15.13
CA PHE A 190 10.08 16.02 -14.10
C PHE A 190 11.25 16.07 -13.11
N GLN A 191 12.49 15.99 -13.61
CA GLN A 191 13.67 15.86 -12.75
C GLN A 191 13.90 17.03 -11.80
N PHE A 192 13.55 18.25 -12.20
CA PHE A 192 13.72 19.43 -11.36
C PHE A 192 12.40 19.91 -10.74
N ASP A 193 11.37 19.07 -10.78
CA ASP A 193 10.02 19.38 -10.32
C ASP A 193 9.55 20.80 -10.70
N ILE A 194 9.69 21.17 -11.98
CA ILE A 194 9.50 22.57 -12.42
C ILE A 194 8.09 23.09 -12.11
N PHE A 195 7.10 22.19 -12.04
CA PHE A 195 5.71 22.53 -11.75
C PHE A 195 5.33 22.42 -10.27
N GLY A 196 6.25 22.00 -9.40
CA GLY A 196 6.03 21.91 -7.95
C GLY A 196 5.06 20.80 -7.56
N TYR A 197 5.21 19.59 -8.11
CA TYR A 197 4.50 18.39 -7.68
C TYR A 197 4.76 18.10 -6.19
N ASP A 198 6.02 18.10 -5.76
CA ASP A 198 6.41 17.69 -4.40
C ASP A 198 6.11 18.76 -3.36
N SER A 199 6.18 20.02 -3.76
CA SER A 199 5.81 21.16 -2.90
C SER A 199 4.30 21.47 -2.87
N TYR A 200 3.48 20.75 -3.63
CA TYR A 200 2.06 21.06 -3.76
C TYR A 200 1.25 20.70 -2.52
N ILE A 201 0.71 21.72 -1.86
CA ILE A 201 -0.35 21.59 -0.85
C ILE A 201 -1.56 22.43 -1.30
N PRO A 202 -2.77 21.86 -1.40
CA PRO A 202 -3.96 22.63 -1.75
C PRO A 202 -4.33 23.60 -0.61
N SER A 203 -4.91 24.74 -0.97
CA SER A 203 -5.45 25.66 0.05
C SER A 203 -6.64 25.02 0.78
N ALA A 204 -6.76 25.25 2.10
CA ALA A 204 -7.84 24.68 2.93
C ALA A 204 -9.25 24.97 2.36
N SER A 205 -9.44 26.14 1.75
CA SER A 205 -10.72 26.55 1.16
C SER A 205 -11.12 25.72 -0.08
N GLN A 206 -10.18 25.09 -0.77
CA GLN A 206 -10.42 24.23 -1.92
C GLN A 206 -10.73 22.79 -1.54
N ILE A 207 -10.44 22.38 -0.30
CA ILE A 207 -10.60 21.01 0.19
C ILE A 207 -12.07 20.75 0.52
N LYS A 208 -12.64 19.73 -0.12
CA LYS A 208 -13.94 19.16 0.22
C LYS A 208 -13.77 18.19 1.39
N SER A 209 -12.97 17.14 1.22
CA SER A 209 -12.65 16.13 2.24
C SER A 209 -11.19 15.70 2.18
N THR A 210 -10.71 15.10 3.26
CA THR A 210 -9.33 14.62 3.43
C THR A 210 -9.30 13.22 4.03
N ALA A 211 -8.35 12.41 3.55
CA ALA A 211 -8.01 11.11 4.11
C ALA A 211 -6.51 11.05 4.43
N VAL A 212 -6.17 10.40 5.53
CA VAL A 212 -4.79 10.12 5.95
C VAL A 212 -4.69 8.63 6.27
N ILE A 213 -3.74 7.93 5.66
CA ILE A 213 -3.55 6.48 5.79
C ILE A 213 -2.08 6.26 6.15
N SER A 214 -1.84 5.58 7.27
CA SER A 214 -0.49 5.28 7.78
C SER A 214 -0.55 4.21 8.87
N ASN A 215 0.45 3.34 8.89
CA ASN A 215 0.64 2.37 9.97
C ASN A 215 0.98 3.06 11.31
N LEU A 216 1.46 4.31 11.29
CA LEU A 216 1.63 5.13 12.50
C LEU A 216 0.31 5.50 13.19
N LEU A 217 -0.82 5.40 12.48
CA LEU A 217 -2.15 5.66 13.03
C LEU A 217 -2.92 4.36 13.26
N GLU A 218 -2.96 3.48 12.26
CA GLU A 218 -3.61 2.17 12.31
C GLU A 218 -2.90 1.16 11.39
N SER A 219 -2.21 0.17 11.98
CA SER A 219 -1.41 -0.84 11.28
C SER A 219 -2.15 -2.13 10.92
N ASN A 220 -3.38 -2.34 11.43
CA ASN A 220 -4.15 -3.58 11.23
C ASN A 220 -5.32 -3.38 10.27
N SER A 221 -5.28 -2.31 9.46
CA SER A 221 -6.41 -1.95 8.59
C SER A 221 -6.82 -3.09 7.65
N GLU A 222 -5.89 -3.92 7.18
CA GLU A 222 -6.17 -5.10 6.35
C GLU A 222 -7.21 -6.05 6.94
N GLN A 223 -7.20 -6.25 8.26
CA GLN A 223 -8.10 -7.17 8.95
C GLN A 223 -9.56 -6.72 8.85
N TYR A 224 -9.81 -5.44 8.59
CA TYR A 224 -11.13 -4.85 8.43
C TYR A 224 -11.67 -4.99 7.00
N TYR A 225 -10.82 -5.38 6.05
CA TYR A 225 -11.14 -5.49 4.64
C TYR A 225 -11.09 -6.92 4.11
N ASN A 226 -10.35 -7.80 4.78
CA ASN A 226 -10.36 -9.23 4.52
C ASN A 226 -11.77 -9.79 4.73
N LYS A 227 -12.19 -10.67 3.84
CA LYS A 227 -13.55 -11.23 3.86
C LYS A 227 -13.52 -12.74 4.02
N VAL A 228 -14.37 -13.24 4.91
CA VAL A 228 -14.57 -14.66 5.04
C VAL A 228 -15.50 -15.14 3.93
N GLU A 229 -15.06 -16.14 3.18
CA GLU A 229 -15.84 -16.80 2.14
C GLU A 229 -16.12 -18.25 2.55
N ILE A 230 -17.38 -18.66 2.35
CA ILE A 230 -17.80 -20.05 2.58
C ILE A 230 -18.09 -20.65 1.21
N SER A 231 -17.27 -21.61 0.80
CA SER A 231 -17.39 -22.26 -0.50
C SER A 231 -17.84 -23.70 -0.35
N ASP A 232 -18.78 -24.11 -1.20
CA ASP A 232 -19.23 -25.51 -1.26
C ASP A 232 -18.18 -26.34 -2.00
N GLY A 233 -17.57 -27.31 -1.32
CA GLY A 233 -16.62 -28.24 -1.90
C GLY A 233 -17.27 -29.30 -2.78
N TYR A 234 -16.46 -29.90 -3.64
CA TYR A 234 -16.91 -30.88 -4.65
C TYR A 234 -17.50 -32.19 -4.06
N TYR A 235 -17.24 -32.46 -2.78
CA TYR A 235 -17.65 -33.68 -2.08
C TYR A 235 -18.60 -33.42 -0.89
N ASN A 236 -19.49 -32.41 -0.99
CA ASN A 236 -20.47 -32.05 0.06
C ASN A 236 -19.89 -31.44 1.36
N ASP A 237 -18.59 -31.13 1.40
CA ASP A 237 -17.97 -30.39 2.51
C ASP A 237 -17.80 -28.92 2.12
N SER A 238 -18.42 -28.00 2.87
CA SER A 238 -18.14 -26.57 2.70
C SER A 238 -16.86 -26.20 3.45
N PHE A 239 -15.91 -25.54 2.80
CA PHE A 239 -14.71 -25.00 3.45
C PHE A 239 -14.81 -23.49 3.60
N VAL A 240 -14.06 -22.96 4.57
CA VAL A 240 -14.01 -21.54 4.90
C VAL A 240 -12.63 -21.01 4.52
N ASP A 241 -12.60 -19.93 3.75
CA ASP A 241 -11.39 -19.28 3.28
C ASP A 241 -11.46 -17.77 3.54
N VAL A 242 -10.33 -17.07 3.39
CA VAL A 242 -10.23 -15.62 3.54
C VAL A 242 -9.83 -15.00 2.20
N ASP A 243 -10.72 -14.19 1.63
CA ASP A 243 -10.41 -13.29 0.52
C ASP A 243 -9.63 -12.07 1.06
N TYR A 244 -8.31 -12.10 0.88
CA TYR A 244 -7.40 -11.04 1.29
C TYR A 244 -7.56 -9.81 0.40
N ALA A 245 -7.87 -8.67 0.99
CA ALA A 245 -7.99 -7.43 0.24
C ALA A 245 -6.62 -6.88 -0.16
N SER A 246 -6.47 -6.44 -1.41
CA SER A 246 -5.24 -5.76 -1.84
C SER A 246 -5.14 -4.36 -1.24
N ASP A 247 -3.92 -3.90 -0.96
CA ASP A 247 -3.62 -2.54 -0.47
C ASP A 247 -4.32 -1.45 -1.27
N SER A 248 -4.28 -1.55 -2.60
CA SER A 248 -4.91 -0.59 -3.51
C SER A 248 -6.43 -0.48 -3.32
N LYS A 249 -7.10 -1.59 -2.96
CA LYS A 249 -8.54 -1.63 -2.70
C LYS A 249 -8.85 -1.02 -1.32
N ILE A 250 -8.02 -1.33 -0.33
CA ILE A 250 -8.09 -0.76 1.03
C ILE A 250 -7.93 0.76 0.96
N GLU A 251 -6.82 1.24 0.37
CA GLU A 251 -6.53 2.67 0.23
C GLU A 251 -7.64 3.40 -0.53
N ALA A 252 -8.13 2.83 -1.64
CA ALA A 252 -9.20 3.43 -2.43
C ALA A 252 -10.50 3.57 -1.64
N ASP A 253 -10.86 2.58 -0.83
CA ASP A 253 -12.06 2.64 0.01
C ASP A 253 -11.91 3.64 1.16
N GLN A 254 -10.77 3.64 1.86
CA GLN A 254 -10.46 4.61 2.91
C GLN A 254 -10.48 6.05 2.38
N ILE A 255 -9.86 6.32 1.23
CA ILE A 255 -9.89 7.64 0.56
C ILE A 255 -11.33 8.08 0.24
N ASN A 256 -12.21 7.14 -0.07
CA ASN A 256 -13.60 7.44 -0.43
C ASN A 256 -14.50 7.71 0.77
N LYS A 257 -14.28 7.01 1.88
CA LYS A 257 -15.12 7.09 3.09
C LYS A 257 -14.65 8.16 4.09
N MET A 258 -13.33 8.36 4.21
CA MET A 258 -12.75 9.23 5.22
C MET A 258 -12.96 10.71 4.90
N ASP A 259 -13.37 11.47 5.92
CA ASP A 259 -13.53 12.92 5.87
C ASP A 259 -13.08 13.56 7.19
N ILE A 260 -11.76 13.67 7.37
CA ILE A 260 -11.14 14.34 8.51
C ILE A 260 -11.58 15.80 8.53
N GLN A 261 -12.19 16.23 9.63
CA GLN A 261 -12.71 17.59 9.79
C GLN A 261 -11.60 18.57 10.15
N ASN A 262 -10.61 18.13 10.93
CA ASN A 262 -9.43 18.94 11.27
C ASN A 262 -8.45 19.04 10.08
N LYS A 263 -8.83 19.81 9.06
CA LYS A 263 -8.02 20.01 7.84
C LYS A 263 -6.68 20.66 8.12
N ASP A 264 -6.60 21.52 9.13
CA ASP A 264 -5.34 22.20 9.48
C ASP A 264 -4.29 21.21 9.99
N ALA A 265 -4.70 20.20 10.77
CA ALA A 265 -3.81 19.11 11.18
C ALA A 265 -3.28 18.30 9.98
N VAL A 266 -4.14 17.96 9.03
CA VAL A 266 -3.73 17.25 7.80
C VAL A 266 -2.74 18.07 6.97
N LEU A 267 -2.99 19.39 6.85
CA LEU A 267 -2.12 20.29 6.10
C LEU A 267 -0.78 20.50 6.81
N GLU A 268 -0.75 20.52 8.14
CA GLU A 268 0.50 20.59 8.90
C GLU A 268 1.32 19.30 8.74
N LEU A 269 0.68 18.14 8.83
CA LEU A 269 1.33 16.85 8.59
C LEU A 269 1.93 16.77 7.18
N ALA A 270 1.24 17.33 6.18
CA ALA A 270 1.78 17.44 4.83
C ALA A 270 3.01 18.36 4.75
N ARG A 271 3.03 19.50 5.47
CA ARG A 271 4.21 20.40 5.51
C ARG A 271 5.41 19.71 6.16
N GLN A 272 5.17 18.96 7.23
CA GLN A 272 6.20 18.15 7.88
C GLN A 272 6.75 17.10 6.91
N GLY A 273 5.88 16.42 6.16
CA GLY A 273 6.28 15.48 5.13
C GLY A 273 7.12 16.08 4.01
N ILE A 274 6.78 17.28 3.53
CA ILE A 274 7.58 18.01 2.53
C ILE A 274 8.94 18.41 3.09
N GLU A 275 9.01 18.81 4.36
CA GLU A 275 10.28 19.14 5.00
C GLU A 275 11.15 17.90 5.19
N ALA A 276 10.55 16.77 5.59
CA ALA A 276 11.25 15.50 5.74
C ALA A 276 11.84 14.98 4.42
N ALA A 277 11.11 15.13 3.31
CA ALA A 277 11.57 14.73 1.97
C ALA A 277 12.84 15.46 1.47
N LYS A 278 13.22 16.59 2.09
CA LYS A 278 14.47 17.30 1.74
C LYS A 278 15.73 16.63 2.27
N TYR A 279 15.58 15.77 3.26
CA TYR A 279 16.69 15.06 3.87
C TYR A 279 16.75 13.67 3.26
N ASP A 280 17.96 13.22 2.93
CA ASP A 280 18.19 11.83 2.55
C ASP A 280 17.93 10.98 3.80
N LEU A 281 16.79 10.30 3.85
CA LEU A 281 16.27 9.63 5.06
C LEU A 281 17.05 8.34 5.38
N GLU A 282 18.28 8.20 4.89
CA GLU A 282 19.11 7.04 5.15
C GLU A 282 19.41 6.90 6.65
N MET A 283 18.77 5.86 7.19
CA MET A 283 19.31 4.91 8.16
C MET A 283 19.15 5.20 9.66
N TYR A 284 18.64 6.36 10.09
CA TYR A 284 18.49 6.66 11.53
C TYR A 284 17.19 7.43 11.88
N GLY A 285 16.11 6.70 12.15
CA GLY A 285 14.84 7.25 12.68
C GLY A 285 13.67 6.27 12.59
N ASN A 286 12.55 6.57 13.26
CA ASN A 286 11.34 5.75 13.19
C ASN A 286 10.44 6.30 12.08
N PHE A 287 10.82 6.02 10.83
CA PHE A 287 10.14 6.51 9.65
C PHE A 287 9.05 5.57 9.18
N ASP A 288 7.94 6.13 8.72
CA ASP A 288 6.87 5.38 8.07
C ASP A 288 6.15 6.21 7.00
N LYS A 289 5.45 5.50 6.13
CA LYS A 289 4.62 6.03 5.05
C LYS A 289 3.37 6.70 5.62
N VAL A 290 3.11 7.92 5.19
CA VAL A 290 1.86 8.67 5.39
C VAL A 290 1.30 9.07 4.03
N LEU A 291 0.23 8.40 3.62
CA LEU A 291 -0.54 8.77 2.44
C LEU A 291 -1.60 9.81 2.82
N ILE A 292 -1.53 10.99 2.21
CA ILE A 292 -2.54 12.05 2.35
C ILE A 292 -3.27 12.23 1.03
N SER A 293 -4.61 12.17 1.06
CA SER A 293 -5.46 12.38 -0.11
C SER A 293 -6.43 13.54 0.11
N TYR A 294 -6.47 14.45 -0.85
CA TYR A 294 -7.32 15.63 -0.86
C TYR A 294 -8.38 15.50 -1.96
N LYS A 295 -9.65 15.44 -1.57
CA LYS A 295 -10.77 15.61 -2.50
C LYS A 295 -11.10 17.09 -2.61
N LEU A 296 -10.88 17.68 -3.77
CA LEU A 296 -11.10 19.11 -3.98
C LEU A 296 -12.55 19.41 -4.38
N LYS A 297 -13.01 20.63 -4.10
CA LYS A 297 -14.37 21.10 -4.45
C LYS A 297 -14.66 21.08 -5.95
N ASN A 298 -13.63 21.15 -6.80
CA ASN A 298 -13.75 21.05 -8.25
C ASN A 298 -13.84 19.59 -8.77
N GLY A 299 -13.83 18.60 -7.87
CA GLY A 299 -13.94 17.18 -8.21
C GLY A 299 -12.60 16.48 -8.47
N ARG A 300 -11.46 17.19 -8.47
CA ARG A 300 -10.14 16.56 -8.55
C ARG A 300 -9.77 15.91 -7.22
N THR A 301 -9.09 14.77 -7.29
CA THR A 301 -8.42 14.14 -6.14
C THR A 301 -6.92 14.30 -6.31
N VAL A 302 -6.21 14.67 -5.24
CA VAL A 302 -4.75 14.78 -5.22
C VAL A 302 -4.24 13.94 -4.05
N GLY A 303 -3.41 12.94 -4.34
CA GLY A 303 -2.75 12.12 -3.32
C GLY A 303 -1.25 12.38 -3.28
N ARG A 304 -0.67 12.32 -2.08
CA ARG A 304 0.76 12.47 -1.81
C ARG A 304 1.18 11.43 -0.78
N VAL A 305 2.34 10.81 -0.99
CA VAL A 305 2.98 9.96 0.01
C VAL A 305 4.12 10.75 0.64
N TYR A 306 4.19 10.74 1.96
CA TYR A 306 5.32 11.31 2.70
C TYR A 306 5.93 10.22 3.57
N TYR A 307 7.23 10.24 3.75
CA TYR A 307 7.93 9.45 4.75
C TYR A 307 8.26 10.38 5.92
N VAL A 308 7.66 10.14 7.07
CA VAL A 308 7.79 11.02 8.25
C VAL A 308 8.37 10.29 9.43
N ASP A 309 9.21 10.98 10.21
CA ASP A 309 9.69 10.49 11.49
C ASP A 309 8.58 10.63 12.55
N LEU A 310 8.38 9.58 13.35
CA LEU A 310 7.35 9.55 14.39
C LEU A 310 7.52 10.69 15.41
N ASP A 311 8.74 10.96 15.89
CA ASP A 311 8.96 11.97 16.95
C ASP A 311 8.60 13.37 16.42
N GLN A 312 9.01 13.69 15.19
CA GLN A 312 8.74 14.99 14.56
C GLN A 312 7.26 15.18 14.19
N SER A 313 6.58 14.11 13.80
CA SER A 313 5.19 14.16 13.33
C SER A 313 4.13 13.79 14.38
N THR A 314 4.53 13.45 15.61
CA THR A 314 3.63 13.05 16.70
C THR A 314 2.47 14.03 16.91
N SER A 315 2.71 15.35 16.89
CA SER A 315 1.64 16.33 17.08
C SER A 315 0.61 16.33 15.95
N GLY A 316 1.06 16.16 14.70
CA GLY A 316 0.18 16.09 13.53
C GLY A 316 -0.63 14.78 13.52
N LEU A 317 0.05 13.66 13.76
CA LEU A 317 -0.55 12.33 13.87
C LEU A 317 -1.59 12.27 14.99
N SER A 318 -1.27 12.80 16.17
CA SER A 318 -2.20 12.89 17.30
C SER A 318 -3.46 13.69 16.96
N SER A 319 -3.30 14.83 16.28
CA SER A 319 -4.42 15.68 15.88
C SER A 319 -5.31 15.04 14.82
N VAL A 320 -4.73 14.23 13.92
CA VAL A 320 -5.47 13.42 12.95
C VAL A 320 -6.21 12.28 13.65
N TYR A 321 -5.53 11.56 14.54
CA TYR A 321 -6.12 10.42 15.27
C TYR A 321 -7.28 10.84 16.17
N ALA A 322 -7.21 12.03 16.78
CA ALA A 322 -8.27 12.59 17.63
C ALA A 322 -9.55 12.96 16.85
N ASP A 323 -9.51 13.02 15.53
CA ASP A 323 -10.68 13.33 14.71
C ASP A 323 -11.69 12.16 14.72
N GLU A 324 -12.94 12.42 15.10
CA GLU A 324 -13.96 11.37 15.18
C GLU A 324 -14.22 10.68 13.83
N ASN A 325 -14.17 11.44 12.72
CA ASN A 325 -14.43 10.87 11.40
C ASN A 325 -13.25 10.03 10.92
N TYR A 326 -12.03 10.37 11.32
CA TYR A 326 -10.88 9.48 11.15
C TYR A 326 -11.18 8.14 11.82
N LYS A 327 -11.46 8.13 13.12
CA LYS A 327 -11.70 6.89 13.89
C LYS A 327 -12.85 6.07 13.33
N LYS A 328 -14.01 6.69 13.07
CA LYS A 328 -15.19 6.00 12.49
C LYS A 328 -14.91 5.38 11.13
N SER A 329 -14.01 5.98 10.35
CA SER A 329 -13.61 5.45 9.04
C SER A 329 -12.57 4.34 9.15
N SER A 330 -11.68 4.40 10.15
CA SER A 330 -10.62 3.42 10.39
C SER A 330 -11.09 2.18 11.13
N TYR A 331 -12.08 2.31 12.03
CA TYR A 331 -12.58 1.23 12.89
C TYR A 331 -14.06 0.93 12.59
N PRO A 332 -14.38 -0.08 11.75
CA PRO A 332 -15.76 -0.38 11.38
C PRO A 332 -16.70 -0.63 12.57
N ILE A 333 -16.20 -1.25 13.64
CA ILE A 333 -16.97 -1.50 14.87
C ILE A 333 -17.61 -0.23 15.44
N LEU A 334 -17.00 0.95 15.26
CA LEU A 334 -17.57 2.22 15.75
C LEU A 334 -18.89 2.61 15.06
N SER A 335 -19.18 2.02 13.89
CA SER A 335 -20.41 2.25 13.12
C SER A 335 -21.38 1.06 13.15
N GLU A 336 -21.00 -0.07 13.76
CA GLU A 336 -21.79 -1.31 13.75
C GLU A 336 -23.00 -1.22 14.70
N ASN A 337 -24.13 -1.85 14.38
CA ASN A 337 -25.25 -1.90 15.30
C ASN A 337 -25.04 -3.02 16.34
N PRO A 338 -25.09 -2.77 17.66
CA PRO A 338 -24.99 -3.82 18.66
C PRO A 338 -25.99 -4.97 18.49
N ASP A 339 -27.14 -4.71 17.87
CA ASP A 339 -28.16 -5.74 17.60
C ASP A 339 -27.69 -6.81 16.62
N ASN A 340 -26.70 -6.51 15.77
CA ASN A 340 -26.13 -7.45 14.79
C ASN A 340 -25.09 -8.38 15.40
N ILE A 341 -24.58 -8.06 16.59
CA ILE A 341 -23.54 -8.84 17.26
C ILE A 341 -24.17 -10.00 18.02
N VAL A 342 -23.59 -11.19 17.92
CA VAL A 342 -24.09 -12.39 18.60
C VAL A 342 -23.06 -13.01 19.55
N SER A 343 -21.78 -12.85 19.24
CA SER A 343 -20.67 -13.32 20.06
C SER A 343 -19.46 -12.39 19.96
N VAL A 344 -18.52 -12.54 20.88
CA VAL A 344 -17.20 -11.91 20.81
C VAL A 344 -16.11 -12.94 21.08
N ASP A 345 -14.97 -12.75 20.42
CA ASP A 345 -13.75 -13.53 20.66
C ASP A 345 -12.72 -12.63 21.33
N PHE A 346 -12.28 -13.00 22.52
CA PHE A 346 -11.20 -12.34 23.24
C PHE A 346 -9.92 -13.16 23.07
N ASN A 347 -8.82 -12.50 22.70
CA ASN A 347 -7.50 -13.11 22.59
C ASN A 347 -6.52 -12.40 23.51
N GLY A 348 -6.14 -13.09 24.59
CA GLY A 348 -5.27 -12.56 25.64
C GLY A 348 -3.80 -12.92 25.46
N ILE A 349 -3.03 -12.73 26.53
CA ILE A 349 -1.65 -13.22 26.64
C ILE A 349 -1.70 -14.72 26.95
N MET A 350 -0.75 -15.50 26.40
CA MET A 350 -0.75 -16.99 26.46
C MET A 350 -1.99 -17.58 25.76
N ASP A 351 -2.32 -18.85 26.03
CA ASP A 351 -3.51 -19.52 25.48
C ASP A 351 -4.84 -19.06 26.15
N ASN A 352 -4.93 -17.78 26.55
CA ASN A 352 -6.09 -17.19 27.23
C ASN A 352 -7.13 -16.64 26.24
N ASP A 353 -7.46 -17.48 25.26
CA ASP A 353 -8.41 -17.19 24.21
C ASP A 353 -9.80 -17.66 24.64
N THR A 354 -10.80 -16.78 24.57
CA THR A 354 -12.16 -17.04 25.05
C THR A 354 -13.21 -16.59 24.05
N HIS A 355 -14.09 -17.52 23.67
CA HIS A 355 -15.27 -17.23 22.87
C HIS A 355 -16.49 -17.01 23.78
N ILE A 356 -17.20 -15.90 23.59
CA ILE A 356 -18.33 -15.48 24.45
C ILE A 356 -19.58 -15.31 23.60
N VAL A 357 -20.60 -16.12 23.84
CA VAL A 357 -21.93 -15.97 23.21
C VAL A 357 -22.83 -15.13 24.10
N PHE A 358 -23.44 -14.08 23.55
CA PHE A 358 -24.38 -13.27 24.32
C PHE A 358 -25.73 -13.98 24.45
N HIS A 359 -26.23 -14.07 25.69
CA HIS A 359 -27.56 -14.58 26.00
C HIS A 359 -28.50 -13.52 26.59
N ASP A 360 -27.96 -12.34 26.93
CA ASP A 360 -28.66 -11.19 27.46
C ASP A 360 -28.43 -9.98 26.55
N ASP A 361 -29.51 -9.47 25.94
CA ASP A 361 -29.46 -8.34 25.01
C ASP A 361 -29.06 -7.03 25.70
N GLU A 362 -29.41 -6.84 26.98
CA GLU A 362 -29.01 -5.63 27.73
C GLU A 362 -27.50 -5.65 27.99
N LEU A 363 -26.96 -6.80 28.42
CA LEU A 363 -25.52 -6.98 28.63
C LEU A 363 -24.74 -6.82 27.32
N LYS A 364 -25.19 -7.46 26.23
CA LYS A 364 -24.62 -7.32 24.89
C LYS A 364 -24.50 -5.85 24.49
N LYS A 365 -25.63 -5.13 24.55
CA LYS A 365 -25.66 -3.72 24.15
C LYS A 365 -24.76 -2.86 25.03
N LYS A 366 -24.78 -3.10 26.34
CA LYS A 366 -23.89 -2.43 27.29
C LYS A 366 -22.43 -2.67 26.95
N PHE A 367 -22.04 -3.92 26.67
CA PHE A 367 -20.67 -4.29 26.31
C PHE A 367 -20.18 -3.60 25.04
N VAL A 368 -20.92 -3.76 23.94
CA VAL A 368 -20.55 -3.20 22.63
C VAL A 368 -20.44 -1.67 22.69
N GLU A 369 -21.41 -0.99 23.31
CA GLU A 369 -21.38 0.47 23.43
C GLU A 369 -20.29 0.98 24.38
N THR A 370 -19.97 0.22 25.43
CA THR A 370 -18.85 0.53 26.32
C THR A 370 -17.52 0.46 25.57
N TYR A 371 -17.30 -0.63 24.82
CA TYR A 371 -16.10 -0.79 24.01
C TYR A 371 -15.93 0.32 22.97
N LYS A 372 -17.00 0.63 22.21
CA LYS A 372 -16.98 1.71 21.21
C LYS A 372 -16.63 3.05 21.84
N LYS A 373 -17.19 3.36 23.01
CA LYS A 373 -16.92 4.60 23.75
C LYS A 373 -15.45 4.67 24.17
N GLU A 374 -14.88 3.60 24.70
CA GLU A 374 -13.47 3.56 25.11
C GLU A 374 -12.52 3.66 23.90
N LEU A 375 -12.79 2.93 22.81
CA LEU A 375 -12.03 3.04 21.56
C LEU A 375 -12.13 4.45 20.93
N MET A 376 -13.32 5.07 20.95
CA MET A 376 -13.50 6.45 20.49
C MET A 376 -12.72 7.45 21.35
N ASN A 377 -12.55 7.18 22.65
CA ASN A 377 -11.84 8.06 23.58
C ASN A 377 -10.35 7.76 23.71
N LEU A 378 -9.85 6.63 23.19
CA LEU A 378 -8.43 6.29 23.17
C LEU A 378 -7.63 7.43 22.54
N ASP A 379 -6.72 8.08 23.26
CA ASP A 379 -5.90 9.15 22.69
C ASP A 379 -4.59 8.61 22.13
N TYR A 380 -3.96 9.40 21.24
CA TYR A 380 -2.72 8.97 20.59
C TYR A 380 -1.53 8.88 21.56
N GLU A 381 -1.54 9.69 22.62
CA GLU A 381 -0.51 9.66 23.66
C GLU A 381 -0.53 8.31 24.40
N THR A 382 -1.72 7.77 24.67
CA THR A 382 -1.91 6.43 25.21
C THR A 382 -1.36 5.38 24.27
N LYS A 383 -1.59 5.47 22.95
CA LYS A 383 -0.99 4.54 21.97
C LYS A 383 0.54 4.56 21.98
N LEU A 384 1.14 5.74 22.16
CA LEU A 384 2.60 5.91 22.19
C LEU A 384 3.24 5.35 23.47
N LYS A 385 2.53 5.38 24.61
CA LYS A 385 3.07 5.01 25.93
C LYS A 385 2.65 3.62 26.40
N SER A 386 1.42 3.23 26.10
CA SER A 386 0.80 1.94 26.42
C SER A 386 0.85 1.03 25.20
N TYR A 387 0.24 -0.15 25.29
CA TYR A 387 0.11 -1.10 24.19
C TYR A 387 -1.16 -1.96 24.37
N PRO A 388 -1.74 -2.48 23.28
CA PRO A 388 -2.80 -3.47 23.38
C PRO A 388 -2.21 -4.79 23.89
N PHE A 389 -2.65 -5.25 25.06
CA PHE A 389 -2.20 -6.53 25.62
C PHE A 389 -3.07 -7.71 25.15
N ALA A 390 -4.21 -7.41 24.55
CA ALA A 390 -5.18 -8.34 24.04
C ALA A 390 -5.88 -7.74 22.82
N SER A 391 -6.61 -8.58 22.09
CA SER A 391 -7.52 -8.13 21.04
C SER A 391 -8.89 -8.77 21.17
N ILE A 392 -9.85 -8.19 20.45
CA ILE A 392 -11.24 -8.62 20.46
C ILE A 392 -11.86 -8.55 19.07
N ARG A 393 -12.58 -9.60 18.68
CA ARG A 393 -13.42 -9.62 17.48
C ARG A 393 -14.89 -9.64 17.87
N PHE A 394 -15.70 -8.87 17.14
CA PHE A 394 -17.15 -8.83 17.30
C PHE A 394 -17.80 -9.58 16.13
N ASN A 395 -18.55 -10.63 16.43
CA ASN A 395 -19.09 -11.53 15.42
C ASN A 395 -20.58 -11.30 15.22
N ASP A 396 -21.00 -11.21 13.97
CA ASP A 396 -22.40 -11.32 13.57
C ASP A 396 -22.80 -12.79 13.32
N ASP A 397 -24.07 -13.02 12.99
CA ASP A 397 -24.60 -14.36 12.67
C ASP A 397 -23.80 -15.08 11.56
N PHE A 398 -23.32 -14.33 10.57
CA PHE A 398 -22.55 -14.89 9.46
C PHE A 398 -21.18 -15.36 9.92
N MET A 399 -20.44 -14.51 10.64
CA MET A 399 -19.12 -14.83 11.18
C MET A 399 -19.20 -15.98 12.17
N GLU A 400 -20.19 -15.98 13.06
CA GLU A 400 -20.46 -17.09 13.98
C GLU A 400 -20.68 -18.42 13.23
N GLY A 401 -21.46 -18.38 12.14
CA GLY A 401 -21.65 -19.54 11.26
C GLY A 401 -20.37 -19.99 10.55
N ALA A 402 -19.53 -19.05 10.13
CA ALA A 402 -18.24 -19.33 9.50
C ALA A 402 -17.26 -19.98 10.49
N LEU A 403 -17.17 -19.46 11.72
CA LEU A 403 -16.33 -20.03 12.78
C LEU A 403 -16.72 -21.46 13.12
N ARG A 404 -18.04 -21.73 13.24
CA ARG A 404 -18.56 -23.10 13.45
C ARG A 404 -18.09 -24.07 12.38
N LYS A 405 -18.10 -23.63 11.12
CA LYS A 405 -17.65 -24.45 9.98
C LYS A 405 -16.14 -24.61 9.94
N TYR A 406 -15.38 -23.53 10.17
CA TYR A 406 -13.93 -23.54 10.18
C TYR A 406 -13.39 -24.46 11.28
N ALA A 407 -13.91 -24.32 12.51
CA ALA A 407 -13.56 -25.18 13.64
C ALA A 407 -13.95 -26.65 13.38
N GLY A 408 -15.12 -26.91 12.78
CA GLY A 408 -15.55 -28.26 12.41
C GLY A 408 -14.68 -28.93 11.35
N PHE A 409 -14.16 -28.18 10.38
CA PHE A 409 -13.30 -28.68 9.31
C PHE A 409 -11.93 -29.11 9.83
N ASN A 410 -11.21 -28.21 10.53
CA ASN A 410 -9.86 -28.49 11.05
C ASN A 410 -9.84 -29.62 12.10
N TYR A 411 -10.95 -29.87 12.80
CA TYR A 411 -11.06 -30.95 13.78
C TYR A 411 -11.24 -32.35 13.18
N THR A 412 -11.70 -32.47 11.92
CA THR A 412 -11.91 -33.77 11.27
C THR A 412 -10.70 -34.28 10.50
N SER A 413 -9.77 -33.38 10.14
CA SER A 413 -8.61 -33.69 9.31
C SER A 413 -7.30 -33.90 10.09
N ASP A 414 -7.13 -33.29 11.28
CA ASP A 414 -5.84 -33.28 12.01
C ASP A 414 -5.97 -33.81 13.45
N SER A 415 -6.15 -35.12 13.59
CA SER A 415 -6.50 -35.78 14.86
C SER A 415 -5.32 -36.03 15.83
N THR A 416 -4.31 -35.17 15.88
CA THR A 416 -3.19 -35.30 16.85
C THR A 416 -3.08 -34.18 17.89
N SER A 417 -3.69 -33.02 17.64
CA SER A 417 -3.76 -31.89 18.60
C SER A 417 -5.02 -31.91 19.48
N ALA A 418 -5.98 -32.76 19.16
CA ALA A 418 -7.35 -32.71 19.67
C ALA A 418 -7.58 -33.22 21.12
N THR A 419 -6.55 -33.58 21.89
CA THR A 419 -6.79 -34.13 23.25
C THR A 419 -6.83 -33.07 24.35
N ASN A 420 -6.41 -31.82 24.11
CA ASN A 420 -6.13 -30.86 25.20
C ASN A 420 -6.80 -29.46 25.10
N SER A 421 -7.45 -29.06 24.01
CA SER A 421 -8.06 -27.72 23.86
C SER A 421 -9.58 -27.73 24.09
N LYS A 422 -10.10 -26.72 24.80
CA LYS A 422 -11.55 -26.46 24.91
C LYS A 422 -12.08 -25.97 23.56
N TRP A 423 -13.31 -26.38 23.19
CA TRP A 423 -13.97 -25.96 21.95
C TRP A 423 -14.05 -24.43 21.79
N GLU A 424 -14.14 -23.69 22.89
CA GLU A 424 -14.21 -22.22 22.94
C GLU A 424 -12.91 -21.53 22.47
N ASN A 425 -11.74 -22.10 22.78
CA ASN A 425 -10.45 -21.49 22.42
C ASN A 425 -10.19 -21.55 20.91
N ILE A 426 -10.75 -22.56 20.22
CA ILE A 426 -10.56 -22.72 18.76
C ILE A 426 -11.29 -21.63 17.99
N TYR A 427 -12.42 -21.13 18.48
CA TYR A 427 -13.17 -20.07 17.80
C TYR A 427 -12.38 -18.76 17.89
N ALA A 428 -11.89 -18.45 19.09
CA ALA A 428 -11.10 -17.26 19.33
C ALA A 428 -9.75 -17.28 18.58
N SER A 429 -9.11 -18.44 18.43
CA SER A 429 -7.86 -18.57 17.66
C SER A 429 -8.07 -18.86 16.16
N SER A 430 -9.30 -18.72 15.64
CA SER A 430 -9.62 -18.98 14.22
C SER A 430 -9.77 -17.68 13.44
N LEU A 431 -9.36 -17.71 12.17
CA LEU A 431 -9.50 -16.59 11.23
C LEU A 431 -8.85 -15.30 11.78
N GLU A 432 -7.65 -15.42 12.35
CA GLU A 432 -6.89 -14.34 13.01
C GLU A 432 -6.62 -13.12 12.11
N SER A 433 -6.70 -13.28 10.79
CA SER A 433 -6.54 -12.20 9.82
C SER A 433 -7.79 -11.36 9.58
N VAL A 434 -8.88 -11.55 10.34
CA VAL A 434 -10.17 -10.89 10.10
C VAL A 434 -10.77 -10.31 11.38
N GLY A 435 -10.90 -8.97 11.41
CA GLY A 435 -11.82 -8.27 12.29
C GLY A 435 -11.42 -8.06 13.75
N PHE A 436 -10.13 -8.13 14.10
CA PHE A 436 -9.68 -7.89 15.48
C PHE A 436 -9.41 -6.42 15.77
N TYR A 437 -9.80 -6.00 16.97
CA TYR A 437 -9.62 -4.64 17.49
C TYR A 437 -8.81 -4.67 18.78
N PRO A 438 -8.12 -3.58 19.15
CA PRO A 438 -7.24 -3.58 20.32
C PRO A 438 -8.02 -3.57 21.63
N ILE A 439 -7.46 -4.19 22.66
CA ILE A 439 -7.81 -3.96 24.06
C ILE A 439 -6.58 -3.43 24.80
N TYR A 440 -6.69 -2.19 25.27
CA TYR A 440 -5.68 -1.55 26.08
C TYR A 440 -5.96 -1.77 27.58
N PRO A 441 -4.94 -1.74 28.45
CA PRO A 441 -5.14 -1.71 29.91
C PRO A 441 -6.05 -0.56 30.38
N GLU A 442 -6.12 0.53 29.61
CA GLU A 442 -6.94 1.70 29.84
C GLU A 442 -8.45 1.48 29.61
N PHE A 443 -8.87 0.39 28.97
CA PHE A 443 -10.28 0.08 28.67
C PHE A 443 -11.01 -0.49 29.90
N LYS A 444 -10.97 0.24 31.01
CA LYS A 444 -11.37 -0.21 32.35
C LYS A 444 -12.81 -0.70 32.42
N GLU A 445 -13.74 -0.03 31.73
CA GLU A 445 -15.16 -0.40 31.73
C GLU A 445 -15.36 -1.71 30.94
N THR A 446 -14.75 -1.84 29.76
CA THR A 446 -14.78 -3.09 28.96
C THR A 446 -14.18 -4.26 29.74
N LEU A 447 -13.01 -4.05 30.35
CA LEU A 447 -12.29 -5.07 31.12
C LEU A 447 -13.08 -5.54 32.36
N ALA A 448 -13.85 -4.65 32.98
CA ALA A 448 -14.73 -5.03 34.08
C ALA A 448 -15.88 -5.92 33.59
N LEU A 449 -16.47 -5.59 32.43
CA LEU A 449 -17.54 -6.40 31.83
C LEU A 449 -17.04 -7.78 31.36
N LEU A 450 -15.83 -7.87 30.81
CA LEU A 450 -15.20 -9.16 30.47
C LEU A 450 -15.12 -10.06 31.71
N LYS A 451 -14.70 -9.51 32.86
CA LYS A 451 -14.66 -10.25 34.14
C LYS A 451 -16.05 -10.64 34.66
N GLU A 452 -17.07 -9.79 34.45
CA GLU A 452 -18.48 -10.13 34.75
C GLU A 452 -18.98 -11.30 33.88
N MET A 453 -18.39 -11.51 32.71
CA MET A 453 -18.67 -12.63 31.79
C MET A 453 -17.72 -13.82 32.00
N ASP A 454 -17.09 -13.93 33.16
CA ASP A 454 -16.16 -15.01 33.55
C ASP A 454 -14.92 -15.14 32.65
N VAL A 455 -14.53 -14.08 31.93
CA VAL A 455 -13.27 -14.03 31.18
C VAL A 455 -12.12 -13.73 32.12
N GLU A 456 -11.12 -14.61 32.15
CA GLU A 456 -9.87 -14.35 32.84
C GLU A 456 -9.08 -13.28 32.09
N VAL A 457 -8.62 -12.23 32.77
CA VAL A 457 -7.88 -11.13 32.16
C VAL A 457 -6.48 -11.06 32.75
N ILE A 458 -5.51 -11.50 31.95
CA ILE A 458 -4.09 -11.49 32.27
C ILE A 458 -3.46 -10.26 31.58
N TYR A 459 -3.06 -9.26 32.37
CA TYR A 459 -2.49 -8.00 31.86
C TYR A 459 -0.99 -8.09 31.56
N LYS A 460 -0.30 -9.02 32.20
CA LYS A 460 1.15 -9.18 32.14
C LYS A 460 1.47 -10.66 32.15
N PHE A 461 2.52 -11.04 31.43
CA PHE A 461 2.98 -12.42 31.43
C PHE A 461 3.40 -12.84 32.85
N PRO A 462 2.84 -13.91 33.42
CA PRO A 462 3.17 -14.29 34.80
C PRO A 462 4.60 -14.81 34.90
N ALA A 463 5.42 -14.15 35.73
CA ALA A 463 6.84 -14.49 35.91
C ALA A 463 7.08 -15.93 36.40
N GLU A 464 6.09 -16.55 37.04
CA GLU A 464 6.17 -17.95 37.48
C GLU A 464 6.25 -18.98 36.35
N TYR A 465 5.87 -18.60 35.13
CA TYR A 465 6.00 -19.44 33.93
C TYR A 465 7.30 -19.20 33.16
N VAL A 466 8.14 -18.26 33.60
CA VAL A 466 9.37 -17.85 32.90
C VAL A 466 10.59 -18.46 33.61
N GLU A 467 11.40 -19.21 32.87
CA GLU A 467 12.68 -19.77 33.34
C GLU A 467 13.80 -18.75 33.17
N SER A 468 13.85 -18.08 32.02
CA SER A 468 14.80 -17.01 31.76
C SER A 468 14.28 -16.03 30.72
N ILE A 469 14.87 -14.84 30.68
CA ILE A 469 14.68 -13.88 29.57
C ILE A 469 16.05 -13.56 28.99
N ASP A 470 16.20 -13.75 27.69
CA ASP A 470 17.40 -13.34 26.96
C ASP A 470 17.16 -11.98 26.33
N VAL A 471 18.01 -11.00 26.66
CA VAL A 471 17.91 -9.65 26.08
C VAL A 471 19.13 -9.38 25.20
N SER A 472 18.88 -9.17 23.91
CA SER A 472 19.87 -8.79 22.91
C SER A 472 19.87 -7.28 22.70
N TYR A 473 21.05 -6.72 22.47
CA TYR A 473 21.24 -5.33 22.04
C TYR A 473 21.65 -5.28 20.56
N ASN A 474 20.98 -4.44 19.79
CA ASN A 474 21.32 -4.17 18.40
C ASN A 474 22.28 -2.99 18.32
N ASP A 475 23.52 -3.26 17.91
CA ASP A 475 24.56 -2.24 17.73
C ASP A 475 24.53 -1.66 16.31
N TRP A 476 23.53 -0.78 16.06
CA TRP A 476 23.32 -0.14 14.76
C TRP A 476 24.49 0.76 14.31
N GLU A 477 25.43 1.12 15.21
CA GLU A 477 26.60 1.95 14.88
C GLU A 477 27.77 1.15 14.27
N ASN A 478 27.76 -0.19 14.41
CA ASN A 478 28.86 -1.07 13.95
C ASN A 478 28.51 -1.92 12.71
N ILE A 479 27.42 -1.60 12.01
CA ILE A 479 27.08 -2.26 10.74
C ILE A 479 28.04 -1.73 9.65
N GLU A 480 29.05 -2.53 9.28
CA GLU A 480 29.82 -2.28 8.06
C GLU A 480 28.90 -2.53 6.85
N LEU A 481 28.52 -1.46 6.16
CA LEU A 481 27.82 -1.54 4.87
C LEU A 481 28.76 -2.17 3.83
N ASP A 482 28.57 -3.45 3.52
CA ASP A 482 29.21 -4.06 2.34
C ASP A 482 28.49 -3.55 1.08
N ASN A 483 29.12 -2.61 0.38
CA ASN A 483 28.60 -1.95 -0.83
C ASN A 483 28.42 -2.89 -2.05
N ASN A 484 28.42 -4.22 -1.88
CA ASN A 484 28.38 -5.21 -2.96
C ASN A 484 27.18 -6.18 -2.93
N ILE A 485 26.17 -5.97 -2.08
CA ILE A 485 24.98 -6.83 -2.03
C ILE A 485 23.74 -6.00 -2.37
N GLU A 486 23.09 -6.31 -3.49
CA GLU A 486 21.79 -5.73 -3.93
C GLU A 486 20.59 -6.19 -3.06
N GLU A 487 20.85 -7.01 -2.04
CA GLU A 487 19.91 -7.38 -0.99
C GLU A 487 20.51 -6.98 0.36
N VAL A 488 19.82 -6.10 1.09
CA VAL A 488 20.11 -5.88 2.51
C VAL A 488 19.67 -7.14 3.24
N GLU A 489 20.52 -8.16 3.30
CA GLU A 489 20.39 -9.21 4.32
C GLU A 489 20.66 -8.54 5.67
N SER A 490 19.61 -8.28 6.46
CA SER A 490 19.72 -7.77 7.82
C SER A 490 20.26 -8.86 8.74
N TYR A 491 21.54 -9.22 8.62
CA TYR A 491 22.23 -9.82 9.75
C TYR A 491 22.45 -8.70 10.76
N SER A 492 21.50 -8.55 11.69
CA SER A 492 21.72 -7.81 12.92
C SER A 492 23.03 -8.33 13.52
N SER A 493 23.98 -7.44 13.79
CA SER A 493 25.11 -7.74 14.66
C SER A 493 24.60 -7.80 16.10
N GLU A 494 23.70 -8.75 16.38
CA GLU A 494 23.18 -8.99 17.71
C GLU A 494 24.36 -9.30 18.63
N THR A 495 24.54 -8.47 19.65
CA THR A 495 25.50 -8.78 20.71
C THR A 495 25.09 -10.07 21.41
N THR A 496 26.02 -10.80 22.02
CA THR A 496 25.70 -11.96 22.86
C THR A 496 24.59 -11.61 23.85
N PRO A 497 23.43 -12.29 23.83
CA PRO A 497 22.31 -11.95 24.69
C PRO A 497 22.70 -12.00 26.17
N LYS A 498 22.18 -11.06 26.97
CA LYS A 498 22.27 -11.11 28.42
C LYS A 498 21.07 -11.89 28.95
N THR A 499 21.34 -13.06 29.53
CA THR A 499 20.31 -13.91 30.14
C THR A 499 20.01 -13.48 31.58
N PHE A 500 18.73 -13.31 31.90
CA PHE A 500 18.20 -13.01 33.22
C PHE A 500 17.45 -14.23 33.77
N THR A 501 17.84 -14.71 34.95
CA THR A 501 17.24 -15.88 35.62
C THR A 501 16.75 -15.56 37.04
N ASP A 502 17.11 -14.40 37.58
CA ASP A 502 16.60 -13.96 38.88
C ASP A 502 15.13 -13.55 38.74
N LYS A 503 14.28 -14.05 39.65
CA LYS A 503 12.83 -13.81 39.59
C LYS A 503 12.47 -12.32 39.63
N LYS A 504 13.19 -11.51 40.41
CA LYS A 504 12.92 -10.08 40.52
C LYS A 504 13.32 -9.34 39.24
N ASP A 505 14.44 -9.74 38.63
CA ASP A 505 14.87 -9.18 37.35
C ASP A 505 13.89 -9.56 36.22
N ILE A 506 13.40 -10.80 36.21
CA ILE A 506 12.35 -11.26 35.27
C ILE A 506 11.08 -10.43 35.45
N GLU A 507 10.61 -10.24 36.69
CA GLU A 507 9.42 -9.41 36.98
C GLU A 507 9.61 -7.95 36.49
N ASP A 508 10.78 -7.34 36.73
CA ASP A 508 11.09 -5.97 36.28
C ASP A 508 11.12 -5.85 34.75
N ILE A 509 11.60 -6.87 34.03
CA ILE A 509 11.61 -6.91 32.57
C ILE A 509 10.19 -7.08 32.03
N LEU A 510 9.45 -8.09 32.50
CA LEU A 510 8.08 -8.38 32.03
C LEU A 510 7.12 -7.21 32.31
N ASP A 511 7.37 -6.43 33.36
CA ASP A 511 6.56 -5.27 33.72
C ASP A 511 6.56 -4.15 32.67
N LYS A 512 7.60 -4.10 31.81
CA LYS A 512 7.82 -3.06 30.79
C LYS A 512 7.80 -3.60 29.35
N LEU A 513 7.78 -4.92 29.21
CA LEU A 513 7.86 -5.58 27.91
C LEU A 513 6.50 -5.49 27.20
N VAL A 514 6.52 -5.12 25.91
CA VAL A 514 5.33 -5.11 25.06
C VAL A 514 5.04 -6.55 24.63
N ILE A 515 4.05 -7.17 25.26
CA ILE A 515 3.63 -8.55 24.97
C ILE A 515 2.27 -8.50 24.30
N CYS A 516 2.29 -8.56 22.97
CA CYS A 516 1.10 -8.51 22.12
C CYS A 516 1.03 -9.78 21.26
N ASP A 517 0.72 -10.93 21.89
CA ASP A 517 0.61 -12.21 21.19
C ASP A 517 -0.71 -12.39 20.42
N SER A 518 -1.69 -11.53 20.69
CA SER A 518 -3.00 -11.57 20.05
C SER A 518 -2.97 -11.21 18.54
N PRO A 519 -4.02 -11.50 17.77
CA PRO A 519 -4.10 -11.18 16.33
C PRO A 519 -3.93 -9.70 15.94
N TYR A 520 -4.35 -8.76 16.79
CA TYR A 520 -4.07 -7.33 16.56
C TYR A 520 -2.62 -7.04 16.96
N LYS A 521 -1.78 -6.54 16.03
CA LYS A 521 -0.37 -6.23 16.27
C LYS A 521 -0.11 -4.73 16.18
N GLU A 522 0.53 -4.15 17.18
CA GLU A 522 0.89 -2.72 17.16
C GLU A 522 2.31 -2.48 17.66
N ASN A 523 3.20 -2.14 16.71
CA ASN A 523 4.61 -1.88 16.99
C ASN A 523 4.92 -0.38 17.10
N LEU A 524 3.91 0.44 17.46
CA LEU A 524 4.04 1.89 17.50
C LEU A 524 4.96 2.32 18.65
N ASN A 525 5.95 3.16 18.35
CA ASN A 525 6.90 3.72 19.34
C ASN A 525 7.69 2.65 20.15
N GLU A 526 8.00 1.51 19.53
CA GLU A 526 8.88 0.50 20.13
C GLU A 526 10.36 0.88 19.99
N ASP A 527 11.16 0.51 20.99
CA ASP A 527 12.61 0.63 20.97
C ASP A 527 13.23 -0.56 20.24
N ARG A 528 13.81 -0.31 19.07
CA ARG A 528 14.43 -1.34 18.24
C ARG A 528 15.87 -1.68 18.64
N ASN A 529 16.40 -1.07 19.69
CA ASN A 529 17.76 -1.37 20.18
C ASN A 529 17.79 -2.58 21.09
N TYR A 530 16.68 -2.93 21.74
CA TYR A 530 16.59 -4.04 22.67
C TYR A 530 15.51 -5.02 22.23
N ALA A 531 15.89 -6.28 22.03
CA ALA A 531 14.97 -7.38 21.79
C ALA A 531 15.05 -8.35 22.96
N ALA A 532 13.89 -8.80 23.46
CA ALA A 532 13.79 -9.77 24.55
C ALA A 532 13.11 -11.05 24.06
N ILE A 533 13.66 -12.20 24.44
CA ILE A 533 13.10 -13.52 24.19
C ILE A 533 12.75 -14.14 25.55
N ILE A 534 11.48 -14.52 25.72
CA ILE A 534 11.00 -15.18 26.94
C ILE A 534 11.17 -16.69 26.78
N ASN A 535 11.98 -17.29 27.65
CA ASN A 535 12.13 -18.75 27.73
C ASN A 535 11.24 -19.29 28.85
N ALA A 536 10.18 -20.01 28.48
CA ALA A 536 9.27 -20.62 29.44
C ALA A 536 9.84 -21.94 29.99
N GLY A 537 9.76 -22.13 31.31
CA GLY A 537 10.25 -23.33 31.98
C GLY A 537 9.30 -24.52 31.81
N ASN A 538 9.81 -25.60 31.21
CA ASN A 538 9.16 -26.91 31.01
C ASN A 538 7.97 -26.94 30.02
N SER A 539 8.14 -27.69 28.92
CA SER A 539 7.24 -27.74 27.75
C SER A 539 5.91 -28.49 27.95
N GLU A 540 5.73 -29.18 29.10
CA GLU A 540 4.50 -29.90 29.42
C GLU A 540 3.50 -29.05 30.23
N SER A 541 3.94 -27.96 30.87
CA SER A 541 3.10 -27.07 31.69
C SER A 541 3.06 -25.62 31.21
N SER A 542 4.00 -25.19 30.37
CA SER A 542 3.93 -23.89 29.73
C SER A 542 3.08 -23.98 28.46
N ALA A 543 1.93 -23.30 28.46
CA ALA A 543 1.08 -23.13 27.29
C ALA A 543 1.76 -22.28 26.19
N TYR A 544 2.93 -21.71 26.50
CA TYR A 544 3.62 -20.74 25.68
C TYR A 544 4.72 -21.43 24.83
N ARG A 545 4.44 -21.65 23.54
CA ARG A 545 5.31 -22.40 22.60
C ARG A 545 6.07 -21.51 21.58
N GLY A 546 6.04 -20.19 21.73
CA GLY A 546 6.63 -19.26 20.77
C GLY A 546 8.09 -18.92 21.09
N TYR A 547 8.96 -18.96 20.07
CA TYR A 547 10.19 -18.16 20.05
C TYR A 547 9.84 -16.77 19.50
N ASN A 548 9.04 -15.99 20.24
CA ASN A 548 8.73 -14.61 19.85
C ASN A 548 9.81 -13.67 20.39
N SER A 549 10.20 -12.71 19.56
CA SER A 549 10.96 -11.54 20.01
C SER A 549 9.99 -10.45 20.43
N TYR A 550 10.27 -9.84 21.57
CA TYR A 550 9.49 -8.76 22.15
C TYR A 550 10.34 -7.51 22.31
N TRP A 551 9.68 -6.36 22.29
CA TRP A 551 10.32 -5.05 22.41
C TRP A 551 9.76 -4.26 23.58
N PHE A 552 10.43 -3.16 23.90
CA PHE A 552 10.00 -2.21 24.92
C PHE A 552 9.45 -0.96 24.24
N LYS A 553 8.61 -0.19 24.91
CA LYS A 553 8.29 1.16 24.43
C LYS A 553 9.52 2.05 24.56
N LYS A 554 9.72 2.96 23.59
CA LYS A 554 10.83 3.91 23.60
C LYS A 554 10.81 4.74 24.88
N GLY A 555 11.92 4.71 25.60
CA GLY A 555 12.07 5.39 26.89
C GLY A 555 11.55 4.61 28.11
N ASP A 556 10.88 3.47 27.94
CA ASP A 556 10.42 2.61 29.03
C ASP A 556 11.18 1.28 29.10
N ILE A 557 12.49 1.40 29.30
CA ILE A 557 13.43 0.28 29.36
C ILE A 557 13.81 0.05 30.84
N PRO A 558 13.83 -1.21 31.34
CA PRO A 558 14.35 -1.53 32.68
C PRO A 558 15.80 -1.06 32.88
N ASP A 559 16.13 -0.52 34.05
CA ASP A 559 17.50 -0.02 34.30
C ASP A 559 18.54 -1.15 34.30
N ILE A 560 18.13 -2.38 34.62
CA ILE A 560 18.98 -3.58 34.62
C ILE A 560 19.42 -4.04 33.23
N ILE A 561 18.74 -3.58 32.17
CA ILE A 561 19.06 -3.90 30.77
C ILE A 561 19.76 -2.75 30.03
N LYS A 562 19.67 -1.51 30.54
CA LYS A 562 20.35 -0.35 29.93
C LYS A 562 21.86 -0.54 29.95
N LYS A 563 22.49 -0.23 28.82
CA LYS A 563 23.95 -0.24 28.65
C LYS A 563 24.62 0.98 29.26
#